data_AF-A0A1V3WFA6-F1
#
_entry.id   AF-A0A1V3WFA6-F1
#
_cell.length_a   1.000
_cell.length_b   1.000
_cell.length_c   1.000
_cell.angle_alpha   90.00
_cell.angle_beta   90.00
_cell.angle_gamma   90.00
#
_symmetry.space_group_name_H-M   'P 1'
#
loop_
_entity.id
_entity.type
_entity.pdbx_description
1 polymer ?
#
loop_
_entity_poly.entity_id
_entity_poly.type
_entity_poly.pdbx_seq_one_letter_code
_entity_poly.pdbx_strand_id
1 'polypeptide(L)'
;MILAVPIGPDDIVARFAGYADEVVCLETPPLFFAVGQGYHNFAQTSDDEVIALLDRARNDFASAAAIDTAADPPLRDEEVRVRAGPVSVAGHLTIPKTPGE
;
A
#
# COMPACT_ATOMS: atom_id res chain seq x y z
N MET A 1 -11.08 -8.96 3.99
CA MET A 1 -9.89 -8.35 4.58
C MET A 1 -9.29 -9.32 5.59
N ILE A 2 -7.99 -9.57 5.49
CA ILE A 2 -7.24 -10.48 6.38
C ILE A 2 -6.30 -9.64 7.25
N LEU A 3 -6.28 -9.90 8.57
CA LEU A 3 -5.25 -9.40 9.47
C LEU A 3 -4.17 -10.47 9.60
N ALA A 4 -2.95 -10.20 9.13
CA ALA A 4 -1.81 -11.11 9.27
C ALA A 4 -0.73 -10.45 10.13
N VAL A 5 -0.34 -11.10 11.22
CA VAL A 5 0.73 -10.64 12.11
C VAL A 5 1.67 -11.80 12.49
N PRO A 6 2.97 -11.52 12.70
CA PRO A 6 3.91 -12.58 13.04
C PRO A 6 3.77 -13.03 14.51
N ILE A 7 3.42 -12.13 15.43
CA ILE A 7 3.33 -12.45 16.85
C ILE A 7 2.22 -11.66 17.52
N GLY A 8 1.55 -12.26 18.51
CA GLY A 8 0.49 -11.61 19.27
C GLY A 8 0.13 -12.34 20.56
N PRO A 9 -0.75 -11.75 21.39
CA PRO A 9 -1.34 -12.44 22.53
C PRO A 9 -2.27 -13.58 22.07
N ASP A 10 -2.57 -14.51 22.96
CA ASP A 10 -3.46 -15.66 22.69
C ASP A 10 -4.91 -15.25 22.37
N ASP A 11 -5.35 -14.10 22.87
CA ASP A 11 -6.66 -13.52 22.65
C ASP A 11 -6.80 -12.73 21.33
N ILE A 12 -5.75 -12.64 20.51
CA ILE A 12 -5.72 -11.77 19.32
C ILE A 12 -6.86 -12.05 18.34
N VAL A 13 -7.18 -13.32 18.10
CA VAL A 13 -8.26 -13.69 17.17
C VAL A 13 -9.61 -13.19 17.70
N ALA A 14 -9.89 -13.42 18.98
CA ALA A 14 -11.14 -12.97 19.61
C ALA A 14 -11.25 -11.45 19.60
N ARG A 15 -10.14 -10.75 19.85
CA ARG A 15 -10.09 -9.28 19.90
C ARG A 15 -10.33 -8.64 18.52
N PHE A 16 -9.99 -9.33 17.44
CA PHE A 16 -10.09 -8.81 16.07
C PHE A 16 -11.19 -9.45 15.20
N ALA A 17 -11.96 -10.41 15.73
CA ALA A 17 -13.01 -11.13 15.00
C ALA A 17 -14.11 -10.24 14.38
N GLY A 18 -14.31 -9.01 14.89
CA GLY A 18 -15.26 -8.05 14.33
C GLY A 18 -14.66 -7.03 13.37
N TYR A 19 -13.34 -7.03 13.19
CA TYR A 19 -12.63 -6.04 12.39
C TYR A 19 -12.02 -6.62 11.11
N ALA A 20 -11.80 -7.94 11.06
CA ALA A 20 -11.27 -8.64 9.89
C ALA A 20 -12.07 -9.93 9.64
N ASP A 21 -12.15 -10.34 8.38
CA ASP A 21 -12.81 -11.60 7.99
C ASP A 21 -11.99 -12.81 8.43
N GLU A 22 -10.66 -12.66 8.48
CA GLU A 22 -9.72 -13.69 8.89
C GLU A 22 -8.56 -13.06 9.68
N VAL A 23 -8.11 -13.74 10.73
CA VAL A 23 -6.96 -13.34 11.56
C VAL A 23 -5.94 -14.48 11.55
N VAL A 24 -4.73 -14.18 11.08
CA VAL A 24 -3.59 -15.11 11.04
C VAL A 24 -2.49 -14.57 11.95
N CYS A 25 -2.16 -15.32 13.00
CA CYS A 25 -1.05 -15.04 13.90
C CYS A 25 -0.07 -16.21 13.87
N LEU A 26 1.19 -15.98 13.49
CA LEU A 26 2.16 -17.07 13.38
C LEU A 26 2.58 -17.62 14.73
N GLU A 27 2.75 -16.76 15.74
CA GLU A 27 3.18 -17.16 17.08
C GLU A 27 2.36 -16.46 18.18
N THR A 28 1.89 -17.24 19.14
CA THR A 28 1.18 -16.76 20.34
C THR A 28 1.89 -17.26 21.60
N PRO A 29 2.93 -16.55 22.08
CA PRO A 29 3.69 -16.98 23.25
C PRO A 29 2.79 -17.01 24.50
N PRO A 30 2.93 -18.01 25.39
CA PRO A 30 2.17 -18.07 26.64
C PRO A 30 2.36 -16.84 27.55
N LEU A 31 3.49 -16.14 27.42
CA LEU A 31 3.80 -14.91 28.15
C LEU A 31 4.12 -13.80 27.15
N PHE A 32 3.09 -13.20 26.57
CA PHE A 32 3.25 -12.10 25.61
C PHE A 32 3.46 -10.76 26.34
N PHE A 33 4.69 -10.22 26.28
CA PHE A 33 5.01 -8.92 26.89
C PHE A 33 5.07 -7.76 25.88
N ALA A 34 5.66 -7.98 24.71
CA ALA A 34 5.89 -6.94 23.72
C ALA A 34 6.06 -7.54 22.32
N VAL A 35 5.76 -6.76 21.27
CA VAL A 35 5.94 -7.21 19.87
C VAL A 35 7.40 -7.57 19.58
N GLY A 36 8.36 -6.81 20.13
CA GLY A 36 9.79 -7.03 19.88
C GLY A 36 10.34 -8.38 20.34
N GLN A 37 9.64 -9.10 21.22
CA GLN A 37 10.07 -10.43 21.68
C GLN A 37 10.11 -11.46 20.55
N GLY A 38 9.31 -11.26 19.49
CA GLY A 38 9.26 -12.16 18.33
C GLY A 38 10.36 -11.91 17.30
N TYR A 39 11.26 -10.96 17.54
CA TYR A 39 12.26 -10.55 16.57
C TYR A 39 13.66 -10.65 17.15
N HIS A 40 14.57 -11.29 16.41
CA HIS A 40 15.99 -11.26 16.75
C HIS A 40 16.58 -9.85 16.61
N ASN A 41 16.10 -9.09 15.62
CA ASN A 41 16.44 -7.68 15.42
C ASN A 41 15.15 -6.86 15.37
N PHE A 42 14.98 -5.98 16.36
CA PHE A 42 13.83 -5.07 16.48
C PHE A 42 14.29 -3.60 16.44
N ALA A 43 15.32 -3.31 15.63
CA ALA A 43 15.74 -1.95 15.38
C ALA A 43 14.61 -1.15 14.73
N GLN A 44 14.53 0.14 15.09
CA GLN A 44 13.56 1.06 14.51
C GLN A 44 13.87 1.25 13.01
N THR A 45 12.84 1.08 12.17
CA THR A 45 12.89 1.46 10.76
C THR A 45 12.88 2.99 10.65
N SER A 46 13.85 3.58 9.94
CA SER A 46 13.92 5.03 9.76
C SER A 46 12.90 5.55 8.75
N ASP A 47 12.56 6.83 8.82
CA ASP A 47 11.67 7.47 7.85
C ASP A 47 12.22 7.36 6.41
N ASP A 48 13.54 7.50 6.24
CA ASP A 48 14.20 7.35 4.94
C ASP A 48 14.04 5.94 4.37
N GLU A 49 14.14 4.90 5.22
CA GLU A 49 13.93 3.51 4.81
C GLU A 49 12.46 3.27 4.43
N VAL A 50 11.51 3.81 5.21
CA VAL A 50 10.07 3.72 4.90
C VAL A 50 9.78 4.36 3.54
N ILE A 51 10.30 5.57 3.28
CA ILE A 51 10.10 6.28 2.01
C ILE A 51 10.65 5.44 0.85
N ALA A 52 11.88 4.93 0.97
CA ALA A 52 12.49 4.11 -0.07
C ALA A 52 11.70 2.83 -0.35
N LEU A 53 11.18 2.16 0.68
CA LEU A 53 10.34 0.96 0.52
C LEU A 53 9.01 1.26 -0.16
N LEU A 54 8.36 2.38 0.18
CA LEU A 54 7.10 2.78 -0.44
C LEU A 54 7.27 3.16 -1.92
N ASP A 55 8.34 3.87 -2.27
CA ASP A 55 8.65 4.20 -3.67
C ASP A 55 8.95 2.94 -4.49
N ARG A 56 9.73 2.01 -3.92
CA ARG A 56 9.96 0.70 -4.55
C ARG A 56 8.67 -0.06 -4.77
N ALA A 57 7.83 -0.19 -3.73
CA ALA A 57 6.56 -0.89 -3.83
C ALA A 57 5.66 -0.28 -4.91
N ARG A 58 5.58 1.06 -4.99
CA ARG A 58 4.83 1.76 -6.04
C ARG A 58 5.30 1.36 -7.43
N ASN A 59 6.61 1.29 -7.65
CA ASN A 59 7.17 0.89 -8.94
C ASN A 59 6.91 -0.60 -9.25
N ASP A 60 7.03 -1.47 -8.26
CA ASP A 60 6.76 -2.91 -8.40
C ASP A 60 5.28 -3.14 -8.73
N PHE A 61 4.35 -2.46 -8.02
CA PHE A 61 2.92 -2.52 -8.30
C PHE A 61 2.56 -1.88 -9.64
N ALA A 62 3.18 -0.77 -10.02
CA ALA A 62 2.98 -0.15 -11.33
C ALA A 62 3.49 -1.06 -12.46
N SER A 63 4.60 -1.76 -12.25
CA SER A 63 5.12 -2.76 -13.19
C SER A 63 4.19 -3.97 -13.31
N ALA A 64 3.66 -4.48 -12.19
CA ALA A 64 2.68 -5.56 -12.20
C ALA A 64 1.36 -5.15 -12.88
N ALA A 65 0.89 -3.93 -12.60
CA ALA A 65 -0.30 -3.37 -13.25
C ALA A 65 -0.06 -3.10 -14.75
N ALA A 66 1.12 -2.67 -15.17
CA ALA A 66 1.44 -2.46 -16.58
C ALA A 66 1.48 -3.78 -17.38
N ILE A 67 1.84 -4.90 -16.73
CA ILE A 67 1.70 -6.24 -17.31
C ILE A 67 0.21 -6.59 -17.51
N ASP A 68 -0.66 -6.24 -16.55
CA ASP A 68 -2.11 -6.46 -16.62
C ASP A 68 -2.83 -5.49 -17.58
N THR A 69 -2.30 -4.26 -17.74
CA THR A 69 -2.89 -3.17 -18.54
C THR A 69 -2.48 -3.22 -20.01
N ALA A 70 -1.59 -4.14 -20.42
CA ALA A 70 -1.26 -4.33 -21.84
C ALA A 70 -2.48 -4.76 -22.70
N ALA A 71 -3.64 -5.01 -22.09
CA ALA A 71 -4.90 -5.32 -22.75
C ALA A 71 -5.96 -4.19 -22.78
N ASP A 72 -5.77 -3.04 -22.10
CA ASP A 72 -6.77 -1.94 -22.04
C ASP A 72 -6.06 -0.56 -22.03
N PRO A 73 -6.49 0.47 -22.78
CA PRO A 73 -5.82 1.76 -22.76
C PRO A 73 -5.93 2.43 -21.38
N PRO A 74 -4.83 2.96 -20.81
CA PRO A 74 -4.83 3.36 -19.40
C PRO A 74 -5.62 4.65 -19.17
N LEU A 75 -6.35 4.67 -18.05
CA LEU A 75 -6.71 5.90 -17.36
C LEU A 75 -5.46 6.75 -17.12
N ARG A 76 -5.48 8.02 -17.52
CA ARG A 76 -4.39 8.96 -17.26
C ARG A 76 -4.85 10.03 -16.30
N ASP A 77 -4.08 10.21 -15.24
CA ASP A 77 -4.26 11.24 -14.22
C ASP A 77 -2.88 11.86 -13.94
N GLU A 78 -2.50 12.82 -14.77
CA GLU A 78 -1.14 13.38 -14.79
C GLU A 78 -1.13 14.91 -14.72
N GLU A 79 -0.08 15.46 -14.09
CA GLU A 79 0.12 16.90 -14.03
C GLU A 79 0.62 17.40 -15.40
N VAL A 80 -0.22 18.19 -16.07
CA VAL A 80 0.06 18.74 -17.40
C VAL A 80 0.24 20.25 -17.34
N ARG A 81 1.08 20.78 -18.24
CA ARG A 81 1.15 22.22 -18.50
C ARG A 81 0.53 22.55 -19.84
N VAL A 82 -0.50 23.37 -19.81
CA VAL A 82 -1.16 23.88 -21.01
C VAL A 82 -0.71 25.32 -21.24
N ARG A 83 -0.30 25.61 -22.48
CA ARG A 83 0.08 26.97 -22.90
C ARG A 83 -1.15 27.68 -23.47
N ALA A 84 -1.57 28.77 -22.82
CA ALA A 84 -2.65 29.64 -23.26
C ALA A 84 -2.07 31.02 -23.62
N GLY A 85 -1.67 31.20 -24.89
CA GLY A 85 -0.98 32.42 -25.34
C GLY A 85 0.40 32.57 -24.68
N PRO A 86 0.73 33.72 -24.05
CA PRO A 86 2.03 33.94 -23.43
C PRO A 86 2.19 33.29 -22.04
N VAL A 87 1.15 32.66 -21.49
CA VAL A 87 1.14 32.09 -20.14
C VAL A 87 1.07 30.56 -20.20
N SER A 88 1.74 29.89 -19.26
CA SER A 88 1.64 28.45 -19.02
C SER A 88 0.92 28.21 -17.70
N VAL A 89 -0.05 27.29 -17.69
CA VAL A 89 -0.81 26.92 -16.49
C VAL A 89 -0.56 25.44 -16.20
N ALA A 90 -0.20 25.11 -14.96
CA ALA A 90 -0.12 23.75 -14.47
C ALA A 90 -1.50 23.30 -13.98
N GLY A 91 -1.89 22.07 -14.29
CA GLY A 91 -3.17 21.50 -13.88
C GLY A 91 -3.15 19.98 -14.01
N HIS A 92 -4.18 19.34 -13.45
CA HIS A 92 -4.30 17.89 -13.43
C HIS A 92 -5.26 17.43 -14.53
N LEU A 93 -4.83 16.52 -15.40
CA LEU A 93 -5.63 16.01 -16.52
C LEU A 93 -6.11 14.59 -16.21
N THR A 94 -7.42 14.45 -16.04
CA THR A 94 -8.08 13.14 -15.87
C THR A 94 -8.83 12.77 -17.16
N ILE A 95 -8.46 11.65 -17.80
CA ILE A 95 -9.18 11.11 -18.96
C ILE A 95 -10.08 9.95 -18.49
N PRO A 96 -11.42 10.04 -18.61
CA PRO A 96 -12.32 8.96 -18.22
C PRO A 96 -12.27 7.79 -19.21
N LYS A 97 -12.61 6.58 -18.73
CA LYS A 97 -12.54 5.33 -19.52
C LYS A 97 -13.45 5.31 -20.77
N THR A 98 -14.52 6.13 -20.79
CA THR A 98 -15.44 6.22 -21.92
C THR A 98 -15.60 7.67 -22.35
N PRO A 99 -15.11 8.07 -23.54
CA PRO A 99 -15.48 9.33 -24.14
C PRO A 99 -16.86 9.17 -24.78
N GLY A 100 -17.92 9.38 -23.97
CA GLY A 100 -19.30 9.44 -24.44
C GLY A 100 -20.07 8.12 -24.44
N GLU A 101 -20.32 7.56 -23.26
CA GLU A 101 -21.58 6.94 -22.78
C GLU A 101 -21.41 6.49 -21.33
#